data_AF-A0A378JBZ3-F1
#
_entry.id   AF-A0A378JBZ3-F1
#
_cell.length_a   1.000
_cell.length_b   1.000
_cell.length_c   1.000
_cell.angle_alpha   90.00
_cell.angle_beta   90.00
_cell.angle_gamma   90.00
#
_symmetry.space_group_name_H-M   'P 1'
#
loop_
_entity.id
_entity.type
_entity.pdbx_description
1 polymer ?
#
loop_
_entity_poly.entity_id
_entity_poly.type
_entity_poly.pdbx_seq_one_letter_code
_entity_poly.pdbx_strand_id
1 'polypeptide(L)'
;MPTTIEILDKLKQNPKTPLTNKIEESLKEIKRICDSKYSNQSFYGNAALNRLMLLDPQIAILLTPEVLKFIFSNDPTPQTKIRRNTSSGGEINLKDAIYYGLKEGLHVIHRMPNNESQYGPSAYEEQQQKFSTNTMQIVVNISQAAGVEEIESEQKLNPNGLIEQYERIIKAVNLLKEQAQSDTLLSVPGYTPQDMRDQVGWGFQRLCQIIKTQDLEKETLDSFCEKFLNSPEAMLNGGVIHLFYDRAHIDAALEQDTVHMIGGKNYKFQDIFRAMIQKVATNPDSYPPCAKEQFCLRFGLVESDLQNRFKAIYEQVITKKEDVVSTLNVTLTQSSDEIQKNIADFENKKMEIQRQFIVNLTTLESKLKKLTHNDTPSKAEGKRLHSTLFKNQEQFFKALTSNATAKELKTTIADFRKSCKENIEIADKIMGHGWLYRIAEVLIKAVAGLFAGIGMVLGSLVGQGLAKSEHRQKFANTFFTLNQTDESRALDQFKQEILGDEKEESGLLSDSKFK
;
A
#
# COMPACT_ATOMS: atom_id res chain seq x y z
N MET A 1 22.71 -8.99 4.17
CA MET A 1 22.50 -10.45 4.09
C MET A 1 22.47 -10.84 2.62
N PRO A 2 23.15 -11.92 2.21
CA PRO A 2 23.11 -12.36 0.82
C PRO A 2 21.71 -12.86 0.45
N THR A 3 21.30 -12.63 -0.79
CA THR A 3 20.06 -13.20 -1.34
C THR A 3 20.20 -14.71 -1.56
N THR A 4 19.09 -15.43 -1.61
CA THR A 4 19.09 -16.87 -1.88
C THR A 4 19.78 -17.18 -3.21
N ILE A 5 19.61 -16.33 -4.21
CA ILE A 5 20.26 -16.46 -5.52
C ILE A 5 21.77 -16.28 -5.44
N GLU A 6 22.26 -15.28 -4.71
CA GLU A 6 23.70 -15.10 -4.47
C GLU A 6 24.32 -16.31 -3.75
N ILE A 7 23.59 -16.92 -2.82
CA ILE A 7 24.03 -18.16 -2.15
C ILE A 7 24.10 -19.32 -3.14
N LEU A 8 23.07 -19.49 -3.98
CA LEU A 8 23.06 -20.52 -5.02
C LEU A 8 24.19 -20.32 -6.05
N ASP A 9 24.50 -19.08 -6.41
CA ASP A 9 25.61 -18.77 -7.32
C ASP A 9 26.98 -19.08 -6.70
N LYS A 10 27.14 -18.91 -5.38
CA LYS A 10 28.33 -19.39 -4.66
C LYS A 10 28.44 -20.92 -4.67
N LEU A 11 27.32 -21.63 -4.46
CA LEU A 11 27.31 -23.09 -4.49
C LEU A 11 27.78 -23.67 -5.84
N LYS A 12 27.50 -22.97 -6.95
CA LYS A 12 27.97 -23.36 -8.29
C LYS A 12 29.50 -23.34 -8.45
N GLN A 13 30.19 -22.59 -7.60
CA GLN A 13 31.65 -22.45 -7.63
C GLN A 13 32.36 -23.47 -6.74
N ASN A 14 31.61 -24.23 -5.94
CA ASN A 14 32.19 -25.23 -5.06
C ASN A 14 32.77 -26.41 -5.85
N PRO A 15 33.78 -27.12 -5.29
CA PRO A 15 34.24 -28.39 -5.83
C PRO A 15 33.08 -29.37 -5.99
N LYS A 16 33.13 -30.17 -7.06
CA LYS A 16 32.13 -31.21 -7.35
C LYS A 16 31.91 -32.09 -6.12
N THR A 17 30.64 -32.25 -5.75
CA THR A 17 30.25 -33.10 -4.62
C THR A 17 30.13 -34.56 -5.10
N PRO A 18 30.66 -35.55 -4.37
CA PRO A 18 30.48 -36.96 -4.72
C PRO A 18 29.02 -37.39 -4.66
N LEU A 19 28.61 -38.27 -5.58
CA LEU A 19 27.30 -38.91 -5.54
C LEU A 19 27.32 -40.02 -4.48
N THR A 20 26.49 -39.89 -3.45
CA THR A 20 26.25 -40.95 -2.46
C THR A 20 24.91 -41.63 -2.73
N ASN A 21 24.70 -42.85 -2.22
CA ASN A 21 23.42 -43.57 -2.38
C ASN A 21 22.23 -42.74 -1.88
N LYS A 22 22.39 -42.04 -0.75
CA LYS A 22 21.34 -41.16 -0.20
C LYS A 22 21.01 -40.01 -1.16
N ILE A 23 22.02 -39.37 -1.75
CA ILE A 23 21.81 -38.31 -2.74
C ILE A 23 21.10 -38.90 -3.97
N GLU A 24 21.54 -40.05 -4.46
CA GLU A 24 20.96 -40.69 -5.63
C GLU A 24 19.48 -41.06 -5.43
N GLU A 25 19.13 -41.63 -4.28
CA GLU A 25 17.75 -41.96 -3.89
C GLU A 25 16.88 -40.70 -3.84
N SER A 26 17.37 -39.63 -3.19
CA SER A 26 16.65 -38.35 -3.16
C SER A 26 16.43 -37.77 -4.56
N LEU A 27 17.44 -37.80 -5.44
CA LEU A 27 17.32 -37.28 -6.80
C LEU A 27 16.32 -38.08 -7.64
N LYS A 28 16.32 -39.41 -7.50
CA LYS A 28 15.34 -40.29 -8.16
C LYS A 28 13.91 -39.94 -7.72
N GLU A 29 13.70 -39.75 -6.42
CA GLU A 29 12.39 -39.45 -5.87
C GLU A 29 11.91 -38.04 -6.22
N ILE A 30 12.79 -37.04 -6.14
CA ILE A 30 12.50 -35.67 -6.60
C ILE A 30 12.08 -35.71 -8.07
N LYS A 31 12.85 -36.39 -8.93
CA LYS A 31 12.51 -36.53 -10.36
C LYS A 31 11.14 -37.18 -10.54
N ARG A 32 10.82 -38.25 -9.81
CA ARG A 32 9.51 -38.92 -9.88
C ARG A 32 8.37 -37.97 -9.50
N ILE A 33 8.52 -37.19 -8.44
CA ILE A 33 7.53 -36.20 -7.99
C ILE A 33 7.37 -35.10 -9.05
N CYS A 34 8.49 -34.53 -9.53
CA CYS A 34 8.45 -33.48 -10.55
C CYS A 34 7.84 -33.93 -11.87
N ASP A 35 8.20 -35.12 -12.35
CA ASP A 35 7.70 -35.65 -13.62
C ASP A 35 6.20 -35.99 -13.54
N SER A 36 5.69 -36.35 -12.35
CA SER A 36 4.27 -36.70 -12.15
C SER A 36 3.37 -35.50 -11.83
N LYS A 37 3.83 -34.55 -10.99
CA LYS A 37 3.01 -33.41 -10.53
C LYS A 37 3.28 -32.10 -11.26
N TYR A 38 4.53 -31.88 -11.70
CA TYR A 38 5.02 -30.58 -12.18
C TYR A 38 5.51 -30.63 -13.63
N SER A 39 4.86 -31.47 -14.45
CA SER A 39 5.20 -31.66 -15.84
C SER A 39 4.25 -30.95 -16.80
N ASN A 40 2.99 -30.67 -16.46
CA ASN A 40 2.03 -30.11 -17.43
C ASN A 40 2.19 -28.59 -17.63
N GLN A 41 2.34 -28.14 -18.89
CA GLN A 41 2.46 -26.72 -19.26
C GLN A 41 1.17 -26.15 -19.88
N SER A 42 0.05 -26.21 -19.15
CA SER A 42 -1.11 -25.39 -19.52
C SER A 42 -0.95 -23.92 -19.10
N PHE A 43 0.16 -23.54 -18.47
CA PHE A 43 0.34 -22.24 -17.82
C PHE A 43 1.53 -21.46 -18.37
N TYR A 44 1.40 -20.14 -18.40
CA TYR A 44 2.45 -19.17 -18.72
C TYR A 44 3.72 -19.47 -17.91
N GLY A 45 4.72 -20.05 -18.58
CA GLY A 45 6.09 -20.14 -18.12
C GLY A 45 6.38 -21.24 -17.10
N ASN A 46 7.55 -21.88 -17.25
CA ASN A 46 8.13 -22.79 -16.26
C ASN A 46 8.19 -22.18 -14.83
N ALA A 47 8.08 -20.86 -14.69
CA ALA A 47 8.12 -20.15 -13.41
C ALA A 47 7.04 -20.61 -12.41
N ALA A 48 5.76 -20.72 -12.82
CA ALA A 48 4.70 -21.17 -11.91
C ALA A 48 4.93 -22.60 -11.41
N LEU A 49 5.32 -23.51 -12.31
CA LEU A 49 5.66 -24.89 -11.96
C LEU A 49 6.87 -24.97 -11.02
N ASN A 50 7.87 -24.12 -11.25
CA ASN A 50 9.04 -24.04 -10.40
C ASN A 50 8.67 -23.56 -8.98
N ARG A 51 7.76 -22.57 -8.85
CA ARG A 51 7.26 -22.12 -7.55
C ARG A 51 6.43 -23.20 -6.84
N LEU A 52 5.53 -23.87 -7.56
CA LEU A 52 4.74 -24.98 -7.01
C LEU A 52 5.60 -26.13 -6.49
N MET A 53 6.69 -26.46 -7.19
CA MET A 53 7.67 -27.43 -6.73
C MET A 53 8.31 -27.00 -5.40
N LEU A 54 8.64 -25.71 -5.24
CA LEU A 54 9.24 -25.16 -4.02
C LEU A 54 8.25 -25.03 -2.84
N LEU A 55 6.95 -25.24 -3.09
CA LEU A 55 5.89 -25.29 -2.07
C LEU A 55 5.56 -26.73 -1.65
N ASP A 56 6.10 -27.76 -2.31
CA ASP A 56 5.77 -29.17 -2.02
C ASP A 56 6.54 -29.69 -0.78
N PRO A 57 5.86 -30.28 0.21
CA PRO A 57 6.49 -30.77 1.43
C PRO A 57 7.45 -31.95 1.19
N GLN A 58 7.16 -32.83 0.22
CA GLN A 58 8.04 -33.96 -0.10
C GLN A 58 9.32 -33.46 -0.77
N ILE A 59 9.21 -32.46 -1.64
CA ILE A 59 10.40 -31.82 -2.24
C ILE A 59 11.25 -31.15 -1.16
N ALA A 60 10.64 -30.43 -0.21
CA ALA A 60 11.36 -29.78 0.88
C ALA A 60 12.14 -30.77 1.76
N ILE A 61 11.57 -31.95 2.03
CA ILE A 61 12.23 -33.02 2.79
C ILE A 61 13.43 -33.61 2.03
N LEU A 62 13.31 -33.77 0.71
CA LEU A 62 14.33 -34.42 -0.12
C LEU A 62 15.48 -33.48 -0.50
N LEU A 63 15.24 -32.17 -0.57
CA LEU A 63 16.27 -31.15 -0.82
C LEU A 63 17.09 -30.84 0.45
N THR A 64 17.80 -31.85 0.95
CA THR A 64 18.73 -31.69 2.08
C THR A 64 19.95 -30.84 1.68
N PRO A 65 20.73 -30.32 2.64
CA PRO A 65 21.94 -29.56 2.34
C PRO A 65 22.92 -30.30 1.41
N GLU A 66 23.11 -31.60 1.60
CA GLU A 66 24.01 -32.43 0.77
C GLU A 66 23.48 -32.59 -0.65
N VAL A 67 22.16 -32.76 -0.80
CA VAL A 67 21.50 -32.86 -2.12
C VAL A 67 21.61 -31.54 -2.87
N LEU A 68 21.37 -30.40 -2.20
CA LEU A 68 21.52 -29.08 -2.80
C LEU A 68 22.97 -28.79 -3.19
N LYS A 69 23.94 -29.12 -2.33
CA LYS A 69 25.36 -28.99 -2.65
C LYS A 69 25.74 -29.80 -3.90
N PHE A 70 25.24 -31.03 -4.03
CA PHE A 70 25.41 -31.84 -5.22
C PHE A 70 24.75 -31.23 -6.46
N ILE A 71 23.48 -30.85 -6.38
CA ILE A 71 22.72 -30.28 -7.50
C ILE A 71 23.41 -29.05 -8.08
N PHE A 72 23.98 -28.19 -7.22
CA PHE A 72 24.57 -26.92 -7.66
C PHE A 72 26.06 -27.01 -8.02
N SER A 73 26.85 -27.91 -7.41
CA SER A 73 28.30 -28.05 -7.72
C SER A 73 28.63 -29.03 -8.84
N ASN A 74 27.69 -29.86 -9.28
CA ASN A 74 27.91 -30.88 -10.31
C ASN A 74 27.28 -30.51 -11.66
N ASP A 75 27.78 -31.13 -12.73
CA ASP A 75 27.20 -31.00 -14.06
C ASP A 75 25.83 -31.70 -14.14
N PRO A 76 24.88 -31.18 -14.94
CA PRO A 76 23.62 -31.85 -15.25
C PRO A 76 23.78 -33.33 -15.62
N THR A 77 22.95 -34.19 -15.05
CA THR A 77 22.85 -35.63 -15.36
C THR A 77 21.41 -35.98 -15.77
N PRO A 78 21.16 -37.13 -16.41
CA PRO A 78 19.79 -37.56 -16.70
C PRO A 78 18.88 -37.64 -15.46
N GLN A 79 19.45 -37.96 -14.29
CA GLN A 79 18.74 -38.03 -13.02
C GLN A 79 18.35 -36.65 -12.48
N THR A 80 19.09 -35.60 -12.83
CA THR A 80 18.76 -34.21 -12.45
C THR A 80 17.94 -33.49 -13.51
N LYS A 81 17.57 -34.13 -14.62
CA LYS A 81 16.62 -33.58 -15.60
C LYS A 81 15.20 -33.97 -15.24
N ILE A 82 14.30 -33.00 -15.17
CA ILE A 82 12.87 -33.20 -14.90
C ILE A 82 12.04 -32.78 -16.11
N ARG A 83 10.95 -33.52 -16.36
CA ARG A 83 10.09 -33.34 -17.53
C ARG A 83 9.32 -32.03 -17.45
N ARG A 84 9.16 -31.41 -18.62
CA ARG A 84 8.25 -30.30 -18.89
C ARG A 84 7.50 -30.63 -20.17
N ASN A 85 6.19 -30.65 -20.13
CA ASN A 85 5.31 -30.90 -21.25
C ASN A 85 5.25 -29.66 -22.15
N THR A 86 6.41 -29.20 -22.62
CA THR A 86 6.56 -28.30 -23.76
C THR A 86 6.22 -29.07 -25.03
N SER A 87 5.83 -28.37 -26.09
CA SER A 87 5.63 -28.88 -27.44
C SER A 87 6.95 -29.35 -28.09
N SER A 88 7.60 -30.35 -27.47
CA SER A 88 8.63 -31.27 -27.98
C SER A 88 9.24 -32.16 -26.86
N GLY A 89 8.51 -32.45 -25.77
CA GLY A 89 9.04 -33.32 -24.69
C GLY A 89 10.21 -32.72 -23.91
N GLY A 90 10.21 -31.40 -23.71
CA GLY A 90 11.31 -30.67 -23.08
C GLY A 90 11.62 -31.13 -21.66
N GLU A 91 12.88 -30.96 -21.29
CA GLU A 91 13.37 -31.22 -19.94
C GLU A 91 14.05 -29.96 -19.42
N ILE A 92 13.95 -29.72 -18.11
CA ILE A 92 14.73 -28.68 -17.42
C ILE A 92 15.61 -29.36 -16.38
N ASN A 93 16.80 -28.81 -16.13
CA ASN A 93 17.59 -29.29 -15.00
C ASN A 93 16.94 -28.85 -13.67
N LEU A 94 16.97 -29.73 -12.67
CA LEU A 94 16.47 -29.46 -11.32
C LEU A 94 17.14 -28.22 -10.71
N LYS A 95 18.44 -28.01 -10.95
CA LYS A 95 19.15 -26.81 -10.50
C LYS A 95 18.52 -25.53 -11.07
N ASP A 96 18.13 -25.57 -12.34
CA ASP A 96 17.54 -24.42 -13.03
C ASP A 96 16.09 -24.22 -12.57
N ALA A 97 15.35 -25.30 -12.32
CA ALA A 97 14.01 -25.21 -11.75
C ALA A 97 14.02 -24.55 -10.36
N ILE A 98 14.95 -24.93 -9.48
CA ILE A 98 15.15 -24.31 -8.17
C ILE A 98 15.57 -22.84 -8.33
N TYR A 99 16.61 -22.59 -9.13
CA TYR A 99 17.17 -21.25 -9.32
C TYR A 99 16.13 -20.28 -9.87
N TYR A 100 15.42 -20.64 -10.95
CA TYR A 100 14.41 -19.78 -11.55
C TYR A 100 13.12 -19.69 -10.73
N GLY A 101 12.82 -20.67 -9.87
CA GLY A 101 11.72 -20.56 -8.91
C GLY A 101 11.98 -19.51 -7.82
N LEU A 102 13.24 -19.34 -7.41
CA LEU A 102 13.68 -18.37 -6.39
C LEU A 102 14.09 -17.01 -6.98
N LYS A 103 14.30 -16.92 -8.31
CA LYS A 103 14.92 -15.77 -8.97
C LYS A 103 14.17 -14.45 -8.77
N GLU A 104 12.85 -14.49 -8.69
CA GLU A 104 12.01 -13.29 -8.51
C GLU A 104 11.85 -12.90 -7.03
N GLY A 105 12.44 -13.68 -6.11
CA GLY A 105 12.45 -13.43 -4.67
C GLY A 105 11.40 -14.19 -3.88
N LEU A 106 11.62 -14.32 -2.58
CA LEU A 106 10.79 -15.14 -1.68
C LEU A 106 9.32 -14.66 -1.59
N HIS A 107 9.11 -13.34 -1.60
CA HIS A 107 7.78 -12.73 -1.55
C HIS A 107 6.89 -13.12 -2.75
N VAL A 108 7.48 -13.44 -3.91
CA VAL A 108 6.76 -13.94 -5.09
C VAL A 108 6.27 -15.37 -4.88
N ILE A 109 7.10 -16.25 -4.33
CA ILE A 109 6.66 -17.61 -3.97
C ILE A 109 5.58 -17.56 -2.89
N HIS A 110 5.75 -16.67 -1.92
CA HIS A 110 4.82 -16.52 -0.81
C HIS A 110 3.42 -16.08 -1.28
N ARG A 111 3.34 -15.10 -2.19
CA ARG A 111 2.10 -14.36 -2.44
C ARG A 111 1.58 -14.40 -3.88
N MET A 112 2.38 -14.75 -4.88
CA MET A 112 1.89 -14.78 -6.26
C MET A 112 1.05 -16.04 -6.49
N PRO A 113 -0.20 -15.95 -6.98
CA PRO A 113 -0.95 -17.15 -7.36
C PRO A 113 -0.19 -17.94 -8.46
N ASN A 114 -0.48 -19.21 -8.74
CA ASN A 114 0.30 -20.04 -9.67
C ASN A 114 -0.49 -20.46 -10.93
N ASN A 115 -1.22 -19.51 -11.52
CA ASN A 115 -2.00 -19.63 -12.77
C ASN A 115 -3.17 -20.62 -12.77
N GLU A 116 -3.51 -21.23 -11.64
CA GLU A 116 -4.64 -22.15 -11.58
C GLU A 116 -5.95 -21.41 -11.88
N SER A 117 -6.73 -21.93 -12.84
CA SER A 117 -7.96 -21.29 -13.33
C SER A 117 -8.98 -20.97 -12.24
N GLN A 118 -8.96 -21.70 -11.12
CA GLN A 118 -9.82 -21.52 -9.97
C GLN A 118 -9.06 -21.12 -8.70
N TYR A 119 -7.88 -20.50 -8.82
CA TYR A 119 -7.18 -19.96 -7.66
C TYR A 119 -8.05 -18.90 -6.96
N GLY A 120 -8.05 -18.94 -5.63
CA GLY A 120 -8.91 -18.12 -4.79
C GLY A 120 -8.40 -18.05 -3.36
N PRO A 121 -9.17 -17.47 -2.43
CA PRO A 121 -8.72 -17.18 -1.07
C PRO A 121 -8.17 -18.39 -0.31
N SER A 122 -8.81 -19.56 -0.41
CA SER A 122 -8.35 -20.77 0.28
C SER A 122 -7.00 -21.28 -0.24
N ALA A 123 -6.80 -21.28 -1.56
CA ALA A 123 -5.51 -21.66 -2.16
C ALA A 123 -4.41 -20.64 -1.79
N TYR A 124 -4.77 -19.37 -1.67
CA TYR A 124 -3.88 -18.30 -1.22
C TYR A 124 -3.40 -18.49 0.22
N GLU A 125 -4.29 -18.87 1.13
CA GLU A 125 -3.93 -19.18 2.52
C GLU A 125 -3.07 -20.45 2.60
N GLU A 126 -3.42 -21.50 1.85
CA GLU A 126 -2.64 -22.74 1.81
C GLU A 126 -1.22 -22.50 1.28
N GLN A 127 -1.07 -21.64 0.27
CA GLN A 127 0.23 -21.25 -0.26
C GLN A 127 1.09 -20.54 0.80
N GLN A 128 0.51 -19.62 1.58
CA GLN A 128 1.24 -18.93 2.66
C GLN A 128 1.72 -19.89 3.75
N GLN A 129 0.90 -20.89 4.09
CA GLN A 129 1.28 -21.94 5.02
C GLN A 129 2.41 -22.81 4.45
N LYS A 130 2.27 -23.29 3.21
CA LYS A 130 3.31 -24.07 2.51
C LYS A 130 4.61 -23.30 2.34
N PHE A 131 4.54 -21.99 2.12
CA PHE A 131 5.72 -21.14 2.05
C PHE A 131 6.45 -21.12 3.40
N SER A 132 5.71 -20.82 4.47
CA SER A 132 6.27 -20.68 5.83
C SER A 132 6.91 -21.97 6.35
N THR A 133 6.45 -23.13 5.89
CA THR A 133 7.00 -24.44 6.28
C THR A 133 7.99 -24.99 5.26
N ASN A 134 7.55 -25.22 4.02
CA ASN A 134 8.28 -25.99 3.02
C ASN A 134 9.33 -25.13 2.32
N THR A 135 8.94 -23.95 1.80
CA THR A 135 9.87 -23.07 1.09
C THR A 135 10.95 -22.56 2.04
N MET A 136 10.59 -22.12 3.25
CA MET A 136 11.58 -21.67 4.22
C MET A 136 12.53 -22.78 4.67
N GLN A 137 12.08 -24.03 4.79
CA GLN A 137 12.97 -25.18 5.02
C GLN A 137 13.99 -25.34 3.88
N ILE A 138 13.57 -25.21 2.63
CA ILE A 138 14.47 -25.27 1.47
C ILE A 138 15.50 -24.14 1.54
N VAL A 139 15.10 -22.90 1.86
CA VAL A 139 16.02 -21.76 1.97
C VAL A 139 17.03 -21.97 3.10
N VAL A 140 16.59 -22.51 4.25
CA VAL A 140 17.50 -22.90 5.35
C VAL A 140 18.49 -23.97 4.89
N ASN A 141 18.04 -25.00 4.17
CA ASN A 141 18.92 -26.05 3.66
C ASN A 141 19.93 -25.50 2.62
N ILE A 142 19.53 -24.52 1.80
CA ILE A 142 20.42 -23.80 0.87
C ILE A 142 21.51 -23.07 1.66
N SER A 143 21.14 -22.37 2.74
CA SER A 143 22.09 -21.66 3.61
C SER A 143 23.10 -22.61 4.24
N GLN A 144 22.61 -23.73 4.79
CA GLN A 144 23.44 -24.76 5.39
C GLN A 144 24.39 -25.40 4.38
N ALA A 145 23.92 -25.67 3.16
CA ALA A 145 24.75 -26.21 2.07
C ALA A 145 25.92 -25.29 1.73
N ALA A 146 25.71 -23.98 1.85
CA ALA A 146 26.71 -22.95 1.56
C ALA A 146 27.55 -22.51 2.79
N GLY A 147 27.22 -22.98 3.99
CA GLY A 147 27.88 -22.57 5.23
C GLY A 147 27.60 -21.09 5.60
N VAL A 148 26.41 -20.59 5.29
CA VAL A 148 25.98 -19.21 5.61
C VAL A 148 25.03 -19.24 6.82
N GLU A 149 25.25 -18.38 7.81
CA GLU A 149 24.43 -18.32 9.04
C GLU A 149 23.17 -17.44 8.90
N GLU A 150 23.22 -16.38 8.09
CA GLU A 150 22.10 -15.45 7.89
C GLU A 150 21.64 -15.41 6.42
N ILE A 151 20.36 -15.66 6.20
CA ILE A 151 19.69 -15.56 4.89
C ILE A 151 18.85 -14.30 4.80
N GLU A 152 18.58 -13.86 3.57
CA GLU A 152 17.61 -12.79 3.32
C GLU A 152 16.26 -13.07 4.00
N SER A 153 15.67 -12.02 4.57
CA SER A 153 14.29 -12.04 5.01
C SER A 153 13.37 -11.68 3.85
N GLU A 154 12.11 -12.10 3.93
CA GLU A 154 11.10 -11.70 2.95
C GLU A 154 11.04 -10.16 2.85
N GLN A 155 11.08 -9.65 1.61
CA GLN A 155 10.96 -8.23 1.35
C GLN A 155 9.63 -7.69 1.90
N LYS A 156 9.71 -6.67 2.75
CA LYS A 156 8.52 -5.97 3.24
C LYS A 156 7.90 -5.17 2.11
N LEU A 157 6.63 -5.45 1.83
CA LEU A 157 5.85 -4.67 0.88
C LEU A 157 5.61 -3.25 1.42
N ASN A 158 5.69 -2.24 0.55
CA ASN A 158 5.51 -0.84 0.91
C ASN A 158 4.33 -0.21 0.15
N PRO A 159 3.08 -0.39 0.61
CA PRO A 159 1.90 0.19 -0.03
C PRO A 159 1.96 1.71 -0.14
N ASN A 160 2.61 2.39 0.81
CA ASN A 160 2.72 3.85 0.81
C ASN A 160 3.59 4.38 -0.35
N GLY A 161 4.50 3.56 -0.90
CA GLY A 161 5.33 3.90 -2.05
C GLY A 161 4.69 3.60 -3.40
N LEU A 162 3.52 2.95 -3.41
CA LEU A 162 2.90 2.40 -4.63
C LEU A 162 2.50 3.49 -5.63
N ILE A 163 2.03 4.66 -5.16
CA ILE A 163 1.68 5.79 -6.02
C ILE A 163 2.92 6.30 -6.77
N GLU A 164 4.01 6.56 -6.06
CA GLU A 164 5.24 7.06 -6.68
C GLU A 164 5.86 6.03 -7.61
N GLN A 165 5.82 4.75 -7.23
CA GLN A 165 6.24 3.63 -8.07
C GLN A 165 5.44 3.59 -9.37
N TYR A 166 4.12 3.69 -9.27
CA TYR A 166 3.24 3.65 -10.44
C TYR A 166 3.52 4.80 -11.41
N GLU A 167 3.70 6.03 -10.91
CA GLU A 167 3.98 7.16 -11.78
C GLU A 167 5.35 7.06 -12.47
N ARG A 168 6.36 6.43 -11.84
CA ARG A 168 7.63 6.11 -12.51
C ARG A 168 7.43 5.09 -13.63
N ILE A 169 6.66 4.04 -13.36
CA ILE A 169 6.32 3.00 -14.35
C ILE A 169 5.63 3.64 -15.57
N ILE A 170 4.58 4.45 -15.35
CA ILE A 170 3.86 5.11 -16.44
C ILE A 170 4.77 5.99 -17.28
N LYS A 171 5.63 6.80 -16.64
CA LYS A 171 6.60 7.63 -17.38
C LYS A 171 7.55 6.80 -18.23
N ALA A 172 8.07 5.69 -17.69
CA ALA A 172 8.96 4.80 -18.43
C ALA A 172 8.25 4.13 -19.61
N VAL A 173 7.03 3.61 -19.39
CA VAL A 173 6.21 2.99 -20.45
C VAL A 173 5.88 3.99 -21.55
N ASN A 174 5.48 5.22 -21.20
CA ASN A 174 5.18 6.26 -22.18
C ASN A 174 6.43 6.67 -22.98
N LEU A 175 7.59 6.81 -22.34
CA LEU A 175 8.86 7.09 -23.05
C LEU A 175 9.25 5.95 -24.00
N LEU A 176 9.08 4.69 -23.57
CA LEU A 176 9.30 3.53 -24.43
C LEU A 176 8.40 3.57 -25.66
N LYS A 177 7.12 3.91 -25.47
CA LYS A 177 6.15 4.05 -26.55
C LYS A 177 6.52 5.18 -27.51
N GLU A 178 6.88 6.36 -27.00
CA GLU A 178 7.35 7.50 -27.79
C GLU A 178 8.61 7.17 -28.61
N GLN A 179 9.47 6.29 -28.10
CA GLN A 179 10.67 5.79 -28.78
C GLN A 179 10.41 4.56 -29.66
N ALA A 180 9.15 4.23 -29.94
CA ALA A 180 8.74 3.07 -30.74
C ALA A 180 9.28 1.72 -30.22
N GLN A 181 9.44 1.58 -28.89
CA GLN A 181 9.91 0.35 -28.23
C GLN A 181 8.77 -0.52 -27.66
N SER A 182 7.50 -0.22 -27.98
CA SER A 182 6.35 -0.99 -27.50
C SER A 182 6.46 -2.50 -27.78
N ASP A 183 6.85 -2.90 -28.99
CA ASP A 183 6.97 -4.32 -29.33
C ASP A 183 8.08 -5.03 -28.53
N THR A 184 9.14 -4.29 -28.17
CA THR A 184 10.21 -4.82 -27.31
C THR A 184 9.75 -4.94 -25.86
N LEU A 185 8.98 -3.95 -25.37
CA LEU A 185 8.37 -3.99 -24.05
C LEU A 185 7.47 -5.23 -23.91
N LEU A 186 6.61 -5.47 -24.91
CA LEU A 186 5.61 -6.53 -24.91
C LEU A 186 6.10 -7.89 -25.44
N SER A 187 7.40 -8.03 -25.70
CA SER A 187 7.97 -9.26 -26.24
C SER A 187 7.86 -10.43 -25.26
N VAL A 188 7.00 -11.40 -25.59
CA VAL A 188 6.86 -12.68 -24.88
C VAL A 188 7.02 -13.84 -25.88
N PRO A 189 7.90 -14.83 -25.62
CA PRO A 189 8.06 -15.97 -26.53
C PRO A 189 6.73 -16.69 -26.80
N GLY A 190 6.40 -16.87 -28.07
CA GLY A 190 5.17 -17.55 -28.51
C GLY A 190 3.94 -16.65 -28.64
N TYR A 191 4.04 -15.36 -28.32
CA TYR A 191 2.96 -14.39 -28.43
C TYR A 191 3.42 -13.16 -29.20
N THR A 192 2.55 -12.60 -30.03
CA THR A 192 2.76 -11.28 -30.63
C THR A 192 2.38 -10.18 -29.63
N PRO A 193 2.91 -8.95 -29.78
CA PRO A 193 2.46 -7.82 -28.97
C PRO A 193 0.95 -7.59 -29.03
N GLN A 194 0.31 -7.88 -30.17
CA GLN A 194 -1.15 -7.77 -30.28
C GLN A 194 -1.87 -8.84 -29.48
N ASP A 195 -1.39 -10.09 -29.46
CA ASP A 195 -1.96 -11.16 -28.63
C ASP A 195 -1.96 -10.77 -27.15
N MET A 196 -0.89 -10.10 -26.69
CA MET A 196 -0.79 -9.61 -25.31
C MET A 196 -1.84 -8.53 -25.02
N ARG A 197 -2.06 -7.58 -25.95
CA ARG A 197 -3.09 -6.53 -25.80
C ARG A 197 -4.50 -7.11 -25.79
N ASP A 198 -4.79 -8.06 -26.67
CA ASP A 198 -6.11 -8.69 -26.78
C ASP A 198 -6.43 -9.51 -25.52
N GLN A 199 -5.43 -10.24 -24.99
CA GLN A 199 -5.53 -10.95 -23.72
C GLN A 199 -5.92 -10.01 -22.57
N VAL A 200 -5.33 -8.81 -22.49
CA VAL A 200 -5.74 -7.79 -21.50
C VAL A 200 -7.22 -7.45 -21.59
N GLY A 201 -7.75 -7.30 -22.81
CA GLY A 201 -9.19 -7.12 -23.03
C GLY A 201 -10.02 -8.28 -22.46
N TRP A 202 -9.61 -9.53 -22.69
CA TRP A 202 -10.29 -10.71 -22.14
C TRP A 202 -10.23 -10.76 -20.61
N GLY A 203 -9.06 -10.45 -20.03
CA GLY A 203 -8.88 -10.37 -18.59
C GLY A 203 -9.78 -9.32 -17.94
N PHE A 204 -9.93 -8.15 -18.58
CA PHE A 204 -10.83 -7.09 -18.13
C PHE A 204 -12.31 -7.47 -18.22
N GLN A 205 -12.73 -8.10 -19.31
CA GLN A 205 -14.09 -8.65 -19.42
C GLN A 205 -14.36 -9.70 -18.35
N ARG A 206 -13.40 -10.58 -18.09
CA ARG A 206 -13.51 -11.61 -17.05
C ARG A 206 -13.63 -10.98 -15.66
N LEU A 207 -12.83 -9.96 -15.36
CA LEU A 207 -12.97 -9.18 -14.14
C LEU A 207 -14.39 -8.62 -14.00
N CYS A 208 -14.89 -7.93 -15.03
CA CYS A 208 -16.24 -7.35 -15.05
C CYS A 208 -17.33 -8.38 -14.77
N GLN A 209 -17.19 -9.61 -15.29
CA GLN A 209 -18.11 -10.71 -14.99
C GLN A 209 -18.07 -11.13 -13.52
N ILE A 210 -16.88 -11.28 -12.94
CA ILE A 210 -16.71 -11.74 -11.54
C ILE A 210 -17.29 -10.72 -10.56
N ILE A 211 -17.00 -9.43 -10.77
CA ILE A 211 -17.52 -8.35 -9.91
C ILE A 211 -18.95 -7.90 -10.32
N LYS A 212 -19.64 -8.67 -11.17
CA LYS A 212 -21.03 -8.45 -11.60
C LYS A 212 -21.29 -7.05 -12.14
N THR A 213 -20.37 -6.53 -12.94
CA THR A 213 -20.39 -5.18 -13.51
C THR A 213 -20.20 -5.28 -15.02
N GLN A 214 -21.17 -5.90 -15.71
CA GLN A 214 -21.10 -6.11 -17.16
C GLN A 214 -21.49 -4.86 -17.95
N ASP A 215 -22.39 -4.05 -17.39
CA ASP A 215 -22.83 -2.77 -17.96
C ASP A 215 -22.04 -1.63 -17.32
N LEU A 216 -20.82 -1.39 -17.82
CA LEU A 216 -19.91 -0.37 -17.29
C LEU A 216 -20.47 1.06 -17.40
N GLU A 217 -21.38 1.31 -18.33
CA GLU A 217 -22.01 2.63 -18.51
C GLU A 217 -22.89 3.03 -17.32
N LYS A 218 -23.44 2.04 -16.60
CA LYS A 218 -24.23 2.26 -15.37
C LYS A 218 -23.39 2.31 -14.10
N GLU A 219 -22.08 2.09 -14.22
CA GLU A 219 -21.16 2.07 -13.09
C GLU A 219 -20.48 3.43 -12.89
N THR A 220 -19.84 3.66 -11.75
CA THR A 220 -18.84 4.74 -11.60
C THR A 220 -17.45 4.13 -11.48
N LEU A 221 -16.41 4.86 -11.87
CA LEU A 221 -15.03 4.37 -11.67
C LEU A 221 -14.75 4.04 -10.21
N ASP A 222 -15.26 4.86 -9.29
CA ASP A 222 -15.13 4.65 -7.84
C ASP A 222 -15.75 3.32 -7.40
N SER A 223 -17.01 3.08 -7.76
CA SER A 223 -17.73 1.84 -7.42
C SER A 223 -17.12 0.60 -8.10
N PHE A 224 -16.66 0.73 -9.35
CA PHE A 224 -15.92 -0.33 -10.05
C PHE A 224 -14.65 -0.71 -9.28
N CYS A 225 -13.84 0.29 -8.90
CA CYS A 225 -12.64 0.06 -8.10
C CYS A 225 -12.96 -0.56 -6.74
N GLU A 226 -13.97 -0.06 -6.02
CA GLU A 226 -14.39 -0.62 -4.73
C GLU A 226 -14.81 -2.07 -4.84
N LYS A 227 -15.60 -2.45 -5.85
CA LYS A 227 -16.02 -3.84 -6.07
C LYS A 227 -14.84 -4.77 -6.33
N PHE A 228 -13.86 -4.34 -7.13
CA PHE A 228 -12.67 -5.16 -7.39
C PHE A 228 -11.76 -5.26 -6.16
N LEU A 229 -11.42 -4.12 -5.55
CA LEU A 229 -10.48 -4.08 -4.43
C LEU A 229 -11.00 -4.80 -3.19
N ASN A 230 -12.33 -4.88 -3.01
CA ASN A 230 -12.97 -5.63 -1.93
C ASN A 230 -13.32 -7.08 -2.28
N SER A 231 -12.94 -7.59 -3.48
CA SER A 231 -13.18 -8.98 -3.86
C SER A 231 -11.87 -9.77 -3.94
N PRO A 232 -11.48 -10.48 -2.86
CA PRO A 232 -10.40 -11.45 -2.90
C PRO A 232 -10.57 -12.49 -4.01
N GLU A 233 -11.81 -12.89 -4.31
CA GLU A 233 -12.11 -13.83 -5.40
C GLU A 233 -11.67 -13.26 -6.74
N ALA A 234 -12.00 -12.00 -7.06
CA ALA A 234 -11.58 -11.37 -8.31
C ALA A 234 -10.07 -11.13 -8.35
N MET A 235 -9.49 -10.66 -7.24
CA MET A 235 -8.06 -10.34 -7.10
C MET A 235 -7.15 -11.55 -7.33
N LEU A 236 -7.60 -12.72 -6.88
CA LEU A 236 -6.82 -13.97 -6.88
C LEU A 236 -7.22 -14.91 -8.04
N ASN A 237 -8.24 -14.56 -8.83
CA ASN A 237 -8.76 -15.43 -9.88
C ASN A 237 -7.75 -15.65 -11.01
N GLY A 238 -7.47 -16.92 -11.32
CA GLY A 238 -6.63 -17.29 -12.47
C GLY A 238 -7.22 -17.00 -13.85
N GLY A 239 -8.47 -16.53 -13.96
CA GLY A 239 -9.06 -16.03 -15.21
C GLY A 239 -8.94 -14.51 -15.40
N VAL A 240 -8.76 -13.75 -14.31
CA VAL A 240 -8.35 -12.32 -14.36
C VAL A 240 -6.87 -12.20 -14.77
N ILE A 241 -6.21 -13.35 -14.97
CA ILE A 241 -4.78 -13.49 -15.23
C ILE A 241 -4.28 -12.58 -16.36
N HIS A 242 -5.09 -12.43 -17.40
CA HIS A 242 -4.67 -11.68 -18.57
C HIS A 242 -4.70 -10.16 -18.38
N LEU A 243 -5.18 -9.65 -17.25
CA LEU A 243 -5.18 -8.21 -16.93
C LEU A 243 -4.26 -7.88 -15.76
N PHE A 244 -4.40 -8.61 -14.67
CA PHE A 244 -3.79 -8.29 -13.38
C PHE A 244 -2.97 -9.47 -12.88
N TYR A 245 -2.24 -10.07 -13.81
CA TYR A 245 -1.39 -11.25 -13.78
C TYR A 245 0.11 -11.06 -13.51
N ASP A 246 0.83 -11.43 -14.56
CA ASP A 246 2.24 -11.19 -14.68
C ASP A 246 2.52 -9.76 -15.12
N ARG A 247 3.80 -9.44 -15.09
CA ARG A 247 4.32 -8.16 -15.55
C ARG A 247 4.01 -7.90 -17.03
N ALA A 248 3.96 -8.92 -17.91
CA ALA A 248 3.78 -8.71 -19.35
C ALA A 248 2.37 -8.23 -19.71
N HIS A 249 1.34 -8.77 -19.05
CA HIS A 249 -0.04 -8.30 -19.22
C HIS A 249 -0.25 -6.91 -18.62
N ILE A 250 0.40 -6.60 -17.50
CA ILE A 250 0.35 -5.25 -16.94
C ILE A 250 1.06 -4.27 -17.87
N ASP A 251 2.24 -4.60 -18.39
CA ASP A 251 2.93 -3.79 -19.40
C ASP A 251 2.03 -3.53 -20.62
N ALA A 252 1.36 -4.57 -21.14
CA ALA A 252 0.41 -4.45 -22.25
C ALA A 252 -0.80 -3.58 -21.90
N ALA A 253 -1.32 -3.66 -20.67
CA ALA A 253 -2.41 -2.82 -20.20
C ALA A 253 -1.99 -1.35 -20.09
N LEU A 254 -0.80 -1.07 -19.57
CA LEU A 254 -0.30 0.29 -19.40
C LEU A 254 0.15 0.90 -20.73
N GLU A 255 0.65 0.12 -21.68
CA GLU A 255 1.14 0.60 -22.98
C GLU A 255 0.01 1.00 -23.95
N GLN A 256 -1.10 0.25 -23.95
CA GLN A 256 -2.16 0.43 -24.93
C GLN A 256 -3.05 1.68 -24.67
N ASP A 257 -3.60 2.24 -25.74
CA ASP A 257 -4.51 3.42 -25.68
C ASP A 257 -6.00 3.06 -25.64
N THR A 258 -6.33 1.77 -25.44
CA THR A 258 -7.71 1.30 -25.37
C THR A 258 -8.50 2.10 -24.33
N VAL A 259 -9.66 2.62 -24.76
CA VAL A 259 -10.56 3.42 -23.94
C VAL A 259 -11.76 2.58 -23.52
N HIS A 260 -12.06 2.61 -22.24
CA HIS A 260 -13.24 2.01 -21.63
C HIS A 260 -14.20 3.09 -21.15
N MET A 261 -15.48 2.95 -21.49
CA MET A 261 -16.52 3.86 -21.02
C MET A 261 -17.10 3.34 -19.70
N ILE A 262 -16.90 4.09 -18.62
CA ILE A 262 -17.41 3.77 -17.28
C ILE A 262 -18.21 4.97 -16.79
N GLY A 263 -19.50 4.80 -16.52
CA GLY A 263 -20.37 5.90 -16.07
C GLY A 263 -20.50 7.04 -17.09
N GLY A 264 -20.44 6.72 -18.38
CA GLY A 264 -20.44 7.70 -19.48
C GLY A 264 -19.14 8.52 -19.61
N LYS A 265 -18.05 8.12 -18.95
CA LYS A 265 -16.73 8.76 -19.06
C LYS A 265 -15.70 7.80 -19.62
N ASN A 266 -14.76 8.34 -20.39
CA ASN A 266 -13.68 7.59 -21.04
C ASN A 266 -12.48 7.44 -20.11
N TYR A 267 -12.00 6.21 -19.93
CA TYR A 267 -10.83 5.87 -19.12
C TYR A 267 -9.92 4.91 -19.86
N LYS A 268 -8.61 5.12 -19.82
CA LYS A 268 -7.61 4.12 -20.21
C LYS A 268 -7.31 3.19 -19.04
N PHE A 269 -6.67 2.05 -19.29
CA PHE A 269 -6.17 1.18 -18.22
C PHE A 269 -5.23 1.90 -17.26
N GLN A 270 -4.41 2.85 -17.76
CA GLN A 270 -3.59 3.69 -16.89
C GLN A 270 -4.44 4.45 -15.86
N ASP A 271 -5.60 4.98 -16.25
CA ASP A 271 -6.47 5.72 -15.35
C ASP A 271 -7.15 4.80 -14.32
N ILE A 272 -7.58 3.62 -14.78
CA ILE A 272 -8.22 2.61 -13.94
C ILE A 272 -7.26 2.10 -12.87
N PHE A 273 -6.03 1.72 -13.25
CA PHE A 273 -5.01 1.29 -12.30
C PHE A 273 -4.57 2.41 -11.36
N ARG A 274 -4.43 3.65 -11.86
CA ARG A 274 -4.13 4.81 -11.02
C ARG A 274 -5.17 5.00 -9.92
N ALA A 275 -6.47 4.92 -10.26
CA ALA A 275 -7.56 5.05 -9.29
C ALA A 275 -7.53 3.93 -8.23
N MET A 276 -7.28 2.68 -8.65
CA MET A 276 -7.14 1.54 -7.74
C MET A 276 -5.95 1.70 -6.79
N ILE A 277 -4.79 2.09 -7.33
CA ILE A 277 -3.56 2.31 -6.55
C ILE A 277 -3.73 3.44 -5.55
N GLN A 278 -4.33 4.56 -5.95
CA GLN A 278 -4.62 5.67 -5.04
C GLN A 278 -5.44 5.21 -3.85
N LYS A 279 -6.49 4.40 -4.08
CA LYS A 279 -7.31 3.83 -3.01
C LYS A 279 -6.51 2.94 -2.06
N VAL A 280 -5.80 1.95 -2.60
CA VAL A 280 -5.01 0.98 -1.81
C VAL A 280 -3.87 1.66 -1.05
N ALA A 281 -3.19 2.65 -1.64
CA ALA A 281 -2.05 3.31 -1.03
C ALA A 281 -2.46 4.35 0.03
N THR A 282 -3.62 4.99 -0.12
CA THR A 282 -4.08 6.03 0.83
C THR A 282 -4.77 5.44 2.05
N ASN A 283 -5.53 4.36 1.88
CA ASN A 283 -6.25 3.68 2.97
C ASN A 283 -6.03 2.15 2.92
N PRO A 284 -4.78 1.67 3.08
CA PRO A 284 -4.44 0.25 2.88
C PRO A 284 -5.19 -0.71 3.80
N ASP A 285 -5.64 -0.26 4.96
CA ASP A 285 -6.35 -1.08 5.94
C ASP A 285 -7.87 -1.13 5.69
N SER A 286 -8.38 -0.37 4.73
CA SER A 286 -9.79 -0.43 4.31
C SER A 286 -10.07 -1.58 3.32
N TYR A 287 -9.02 -2.26 2.84
CA TYR A 287 -9.12 -3.31 1.83
C TYR A 287 -8.54 -4.64 2.36
N PRO A 288 -9.00 -5.79 1.83
CA PRO A 288 -8.43 -7.09 2.16
C PRO A 288 -6.90 -7.12 1.98
N PRO A 289 -6.14 -7.86 2.83
CA PRO A 289 -4.69 -7.92 2.75
C PRO A 289 -4.15 -8.28 1.35
N CYS A 290 -4.79 -9.23 0.67
CA CYS A 290 -4.40 -9.63 -0.67
C CYS A 290 -4.40 -8.46 -1.68
N ALA A 291 -5.27 -7.44 -1.53
CA ALA A 291 -5.30 -6.32 -2.45
C ALA A 291 -3.99 -5.52 -2.42
N LYS A 292 -3.56 -5.05 -1.23
CA LYS A 292 -2.29 -4.32 -1.10
C LYS A 292 -1.09 -5.19 -1.47
N GLU A 293 -1.16 -6.48 -1.18
CA GLU A 293 -0.06 -7.41 -1.44
C GLU A 293 0.13 -7.64 -2.94
N GLN A 294 -0.96 -7.93 -3.66
CA GLN A 294 -0.91 -8.16 -5.11
C GLN A 294 -0.51 -6.90 -5.88
N PHE A 295 -1.00 -5.72 -5.50
CA PHE A 295 -0.58 -4.47 -6.14
C PHE A 295 0.92 -4.18 -5.90
N CYS A 296 1.41 -4.24 -4.67
CA CYS A 296 2.83 -4.04 -4.38
C CYS A 296 3.71 -5.03 -5.14
N LEU A 297 3.32 -6.31 -5.12
CA LEU A 297 4.04 -7.38 -5.79
C LEU A 297 4.13 -7.14 -7.30
N ARG A 298 2.98 -7.00 -7.96
CA ARG A 298 2.91 -7.00 -9.43
C ARG A 298 3.53 -5.75 -10.04
N PHE A 299 3.30 -4.58 -9.43
CA PHE A 299 3.95 -3.35 -9.87
C PHE A 299 5.45 -3.31 -9.52
N GLY A 300 5.87 -4.01 -8.45
CA GLY A 300 7.28 -4.27 -8.18
C GLY A 300 7.95 -5.10 -9.29
N LEU A 301 7.28 -6.13 -9.80
CA LEU A 301 7.79 -6.93 -10.93
C LEU A 301 7.90 -6.11 -12.22
N VAL A 302 6.92 -5.24 -12.50
CA VAL A 302 6.98 -4.31 -13.64
C VAL A 302 8.15 -3.33 -13.49
N GLU A 303 8.28 -2.68 -12.34
CA GLU A 303 9.37 -1.73 -12.09
C GLU A 303 10.75 -2.40 -12.20
N SER A 304 10.89 -3.62 -11.68
CA SER A 304 12.13 -4.40 -11.77
C SER A 304 12.47 -4.76 -13.22
N ASP A 305 11.49 -5.16 -14.02
CA ASP A 305 11.73 -5.46 -15.44
C ASP A 305 12.16 -4.22 -16.23
N LEU A 306 11.53 -3.07 -15.98
CA LEU A 306 11.92 -1.78 -16.57
C LEU A 306 13.35 -1.39 -16.19
N GLN A 307 13.73 -1.57 -14.93
CA GLN A 307 15.10 -1.35 -14.44
C GLN A 307 16.13 -2.24 -15.13
N ASN A 308 15.75 -3.48 -15.44
CA ASN A 308 16.65 -4.49 -15.97
C ASN A 308 16.78 -4.42 -17.51
N ARG A 309 15.66 -4.49 -18.24
CA ARG A 309 15.66 -4.52 -19.71
C ARG A 309 15.80 -3.13 -20.33
N PHE A 310 15.30 -2.09 -19.65
CA PHE A 310 15.23 -0.71 -20.16
C PHE A 310 15.96 0.28 -19.26
N LYS A 311 17.08 -0.16 -18.66
CA LYS A 311 17.85 0.58 -17.66
C LYS A 311 18.07 2.05 -18.02
N ALA A 312 18.53 2.34 -19.24
CA ALA A 312 18.81 3.71 -19.67
C ALA A 312 17.56 4.62 -19.69
N ILE A 313 16.40 4.08 -20.06
CA ILE A 313 15.14 4.84 -20.07
C ILE A 313 14.64 5.02 -18.64
N TYR A 314 14.71 3.96 -17.84
CA TYR A 314 14.29 4.02 -16.45
C TYR A 314 15.16 4.99 -15.62
N GLU A 315 16.47 5.01 -15.87
CA GLU A 315 17.38 6.00 -15.30
C GLU A 315 16.98 7.42 -15.71
N GLN A 316 16.69 7.69 -16.99
CA GLN A 316 16.20 9.02 -17.43
C GLN A 316 14.95 9.49 -16.68
N VAL A 317 14.02 8.58 -16.36
CA VAL A 317 12.81 8.89 -15.57
C VAL A 317 13.18 9.32 -14.14
N ILE A 318 14.21 8.70 -13.55
CA ILE A 318 14.69 9.01 -12.20
C ILE A 318 15.58 10.26 -12.19
N THR A 319 16.44 10.47 -13.19
CA THR A 319 17.39 11.60 -13.21
C THR A 319 16.71 12.92 -13.61
N LYS A 320 15.66 12.89 -14.45
CA LYS A 320 14.82 14.06 -14.74
C LYS A 320 14.01 14.58 -13.52
N LYS A 321 14.20 13.98 -12.34
CA LYS A 321 13.61 14.44 -11.08
C LYS A 321 14.26 15.74 -10.56
N GLU A 322 15.43 16.15 -11.07
CA GLU A 322 16.12 17.38 -10.64
C GLU A 322 15.79 18.65 -11.45
N ASP A 323 15.30 18.53 -12.70
CA ASP A 323 14.93 19.70 -13.53
C ASP A 323 13.41 19.89 -13.75
N VAL A 324 12.58 19.00 -13.21
CA VAL A 324 11.12 18.96 -13.49
C VAL A 324 10.29 19.03 -12.20
N VAL A 325 10.69 19.84 -11.23
CA VAL A 325 9.78 20.26 -10.13
C VAL A 325 8.91 21.45 -10.57
N SER A 326 9.22 22.09 -11.69
CA SER A 326 8.52 23.29 -12.18
C SER A 326 7.48 23.04 -13.29
N THR A 327 7.42 21.84 -13.90
CA THR A 327 6.62 21.62 -15.14
C THR A 327 5.65 20.43 -15.11
N LEU A 328 5.47 19.71 -13.99
CA LEU A 328 4.61 18.52 -13.92
C LEU A 328 3.13 18.78 -13.54
N ASN A 329 2.66 20.03 -13.57
CA ASN A 329 1.27 20.40 -13.26
C ASN A 329 0.36 20.59 -14.49
N VAL A 330 0.63 19.92 -15.62
CA VAL A 330 -0.30 19.93 -16.75
C VAL A 330 -0.32 18.54 -17.39
N THR A 331 -1.31 17.73 -17.05
CA THR A 331 -2.31 17.15 -17.98
C THR A 331 -3.23 16.19 -17.22
N LEU A 332 -4.16 16.75 -16.45
CA LEU A 332 -5.55 16.29 -16.37
C LEU A 332 -6.34 17.60 -16.33
N THR A 333 -7.05 17.90 -17.41
CA THR A 333 -7.83 19.12 -17.59
C THR A 333 -8.94 19.20 -16.55
N GLN A 334 -8.63 19.80 -15.39
CA GLN A 334 -9.54 20.67 -14.65
C GLN A 334 -9.16 22.10 -15.03
N SER A 335 -10.16 22.93 -15.38
CA SER A 335 -9.94 24.29 -15.88
C SER A 335 -9.08 25.11 -14.91
N SER A 336 -8.18 25.95 -15.45
CA SER A 336 -7.30 26.86 -14.68
C SER A 336 -8.06 27.69 -13.64
N ASP A 337 -9.32 28.02 -13.94
CA ASP A 337 -10.20 28.80 -13.06
C ASP A 337 -10.63 28.00 -11.82
N GLU A 338 -10.77 26.68 -11.93
CA GLU A 338 -11.18 25.80 -10.83
C GLU A 338 -10.04 25.56 -9.84
N ILE A 339 -8.80 25.48 -10.32
CA ILE A 339 -7.60 25.39 -9.47
C ILE A 339 -7.35 26.70 -8.73
N GLN A 340 -7.45 27.84 -9.43
CA GLN A 340 -7.35 29.16 -8.79
C GLN A 340 -8.46 29.38 -7.76
N LYS A 341 -9.68 28.94 -8.06
CA LYS A 341 -10.80 28.95 -7.12
C LYS A 341 -10.52 28.06 -5.90
N ASN A 342 -9.97 26.86 -6.08
CA ASN A 342 -9.63 25.96 -4.97
C ASN A 342 -8.50 26.49 -4.08
N ILE A 343 -7.50 27.15 -4.67
CA ILE A 343 -6.43 27.83 -3.91
C ILE A 343 -6.99 29.03 -3.15
N ALA A 344 -7.86 29.83 -3.76
CA ALA A 344 -8.55 30.93 -3.09
C ALA A 344 -9.45 30.43 -1.95
N ASP A 345 -10.20 29.34 -2.17
CA ASP A 345 -11.04 28.69 -1.16
C ASP A 345 -10.21 28.10 -0.02
N PHE A 346 -9.01 27.60 -0.31
CA PHE A 346 -8.05 27.17 0.71
C PHE A 346 -7.63 28.34 1.61
N GLU A 347 -7.11 29.41 1.02
CA GLU A 347 -6.64 30.56 1.79
C GLU A 347 -7.78 31.23 2.55
N ASN A 348 -8.99 31.30 1.97
CA ASN A 348 -10.19 31.82 2.64
C ASN A 348 -10.60 30.99 3.86
N LYS A 349 -10.65 29.65 3.72
CA LYS A 349 -10.99 28.77 4.86
C LYS A 349 -9.91 28.80 5.93
N LYS A 350 -8.63 28.78 5.53
CA LYS A 350 -7.49 28.91 6.44
C LYS A 350 -7.59 30.20 7.27
N MET A 351 -7.87 31.34 6.63
CA MET A 351 -8.10 32.62 7.31
C MET A 351 -9.30 32.57 8.25
N GLU A 352 -10.41 31.96 7.84
CA GLU A 352 -11.62 31.88 8.67
C GLU A 352 -11.40 31.03 9.92
N ILE A 353 -10.75 29.88 9.79
CA ILE A 353 -10.39 29.01 10.90
C ILE A 353 -9.41 29.73 11.85
N GLN A 354 -8.40 30.40 11.29
CA GLN A 354 -7.45 31.19 12.07
C GLN A 354 -8.17 32.31 12.85
N ARG A 355 -9.11 33.01 12.21
CA ARG A 355 -9.94 34.04 12.85
C ARG A 355 -10.75 33.45 14.01
N GLN A 356 -11.40 32.30 13.82
CA GLN A 356 -12.16 31.63 14.89
C GLN A 356 -11.25 31.20 16.05
N PHE A 357 -10.04 30.71 15.76
CA PHE A 357 -9.05 30.37 16.77
C PHE A 357 -8.63 31.61 17.57
N ILE A 358 -8.41 32.74 16.90
CA ILE A 358 -8.09 34.03 17.53
C ILE A 358 -9.25 34.50 18.41
N VAL A 359 -10.49 34.47 17.93
CA VAL A 359 -11.69 34.84 18.73
C VAL A 359 -11.80 34.00 20.00
N ASN A 360 -11.50 32.70 19.89
CA ASN A 360 -11.47 31.77 21.01
C ASN A 360 -10.36 32.12 22.02
N LEU A 361 -9.15 32.47 21.55
CA LEU A 361 -8.07 32.97 22.40
C LEU A 361 -8.41 34.32 23.06
N THR A 362 -9.04 35.26 22.34
CA THR A 362 -9.49 36.54 22.90
C THR A 362 -10.58 36.34 23.96
N THR A 363 -11.47 35.35 23.75
CA THR A 363 -12.48 34.96 24.75
C THR A 363 -11.83 34.38 26.00
N LEU A 364 -10.80 33.54 25.83
CA LEU A 364 -9.96 33.05 26.92
C LEU A 364 -9.30 34.22 27.67
N GLU A 365 -8.71 35.18 26.97
CA GLU A 365 -8.10 36.38 27.57
C GLU A 365 -9.12 37.21 28.35
N SER A 366 -10.32 37.42 27.81
CA SER A 366 -11.42 38.13 28.48
C SER A 366 -11.90 37.42 29.74
N LYS A 367 -12.03 36.09 29.69
CA LYS A 367 -12.37 35.26 30.87
C LYS A 367 -11.26 35.31 31.94
N LEU A 368 -9.99 35.27 31.52
CA LEU A 368 -8.85 35.43 32.42
C LEU A 368 -8.85 36.79 33.13
N LYS A 369 -9.21 37.87 32.41
CA LYS A 369 -9.36 39.22 32.97
C LYS A 369 -10.53 39.31 33.97
N LYS A 370 -11.64 38.61 33.74
CA LYS A 370 -12.85 38.62 34.60
C LYS A 370 -12.71 37.78 35.87
N LEU A 371 -11.94 36.68 35.83
CA LEU A 371 -11.85 35.72 36.93
C LEU A 371 -10.87 36.13 38.05
N THR A 372 -10.15 37.26 37.95
CA THR A 372 -9.06 37.58 38.88
C THR A 372 -8.97 39.08 39.22
N HIS A 373 -9.28 39.44 40.47
CA HIS A 373 -8.99 40.77 41.02
C HIS A 373 -7.53 40.94 41.50
N ASN A 374 -6.74 39.86 41.66
CA ASN A 374 -5.35 39.88 42.15
C ASN A 374 -4.36 39.15 41.20
N ASP A 375 -3.08 39.52 41.23
CA ASP A 375 -1.99 38.86 40.48
C ASP A 375 -1.57 37.54 41.12
N THR A 376 -2.29 36.46 40.77
CA THR A 376 -2.02 35.10 41.23
C THR A 376 -1.07 34.37 40.26
N PRO A 377 -0.32 33.35 40.74
CA PRO A 377 0.49 32.47 39.88
C PRO A 377 -0.30 31.88 38.71
N SER A 378 -1.57 31.50 38.96
CA SER A 378 -2.45 30.99 37.92
C SER A 378 -2.77 32.06 36.85
N LYS A 379 -2.94 33.33 37.23
CA LYS A 379 -3.16 34.40 36.25
C LYS A 379 -1.93 34.64 35.37
N ALA A 380 -0.74 34.60 35.96
CA ALA A 380 0.52 34.72 35.23
C ALA A 380 0.68 33.57 34.22
N GLU A 381 0.36 32.34 34.66
CA GLU A 381 0.42 31.16 33.81
C GLU A 381 -0.64 31.17 32.70
N GLY A 382 -1.87 31.61 33.00
CA GLY A 382 -2.93 31.76 31.99
C GLY A 382 -2.54 32.78 30.90
N LYS A 383 -1.89 33.88 31.27
CA LYS A 383 -1.33 34.86 30.32
C LYS A 383 -0.17 34.27 29.50
N ARG A 384 0.70 33.47 30.12
CA ARG A 384 1.79 32.76 29.44
C ARG A 384 1.24 31.77 28.42
N LEU A 385 0.27 30.95 28.82
CA LEU A 385 -0.38 29.98 27.95
C LEU A 385 -1.06 30.67 26.76
N HIS A 386 -1.87 31.71 27.02
CA HIS A 386 -2.50 32.50 25.96
C HIS A 386 -1.46 33.02 24.96
N SER A 387 -0.40 33.68 25.45
CA SER A 387 0.65 34.25 24.60
C SER A 387 1.39 33.19 23.79
N THR A 388 1.61 32.01 24.37
CA THR A 388 2.29 30.89 23.70
C THR A 388 1.41 30.27 22.63
N LEU A 389 0.13 30.02 22.92
CA LEU A 389 -0.83 29.50 21.95
C LEU A 389 -1.10 30.50 20.81
N PHE A 390 -1.12 31.79 21.11
CA PHE A 390 -1.26 32.86 20.12
C PHE A 390 -0.06 32.90 19.15
N LYS A 391 1.16 32.67 19.64
CA LYS A 391 2.36 32.56 18.78
C LYS A 391 2.39 31.25 18.00
N ASN A 392 2.06 30.14 18.66
CA ASN A 392 2.07 28.82 18.04
C ASN A 392 1.08 28.73 16.87
N GLN A 393 -0.12 29.29 17.01
CA GLN A 393 -1.09 29.31 15.90
C GLN A 393 -0.55 30.14 14.74
N GLU A 394 0.07 31.30 15.00
CA GLU A 394 0.60 32.17 13.95
C GLU A 394 1.68 31.45 13.14
N GLN A 395 2.61 30.78 13.82
CA GLN A 395 3.65 29.97 13.20
C GLN A 395 3.06 28.80 12.40
N PHE A 396 2.07 28.11 12.97
CA PHE A 396 1.39 27.00 12.33
C PHE A 396 0.68 27.42 11.03
N PHE A 397 -0.15 28.46 11.08
CA PHE A 397 -0.87 28.95 9.89
C PHE A 397 0.06 29.60 8.86
N LYS A 398 1.19 30.18 9.27
CA LYS A 398 2.21 30.68 8.34
C LYS A 398 2.93 29.54 7.60
N ALA A 399 3.17 28.42 8.28
CA ALA A 399 3.77 27.23 7.70
C ALA A 399 2.80 26.42 6.81
N LEU A 400 1.49 26.56 7.02
CA LEU A 400 0.45 25.99 6.16
C LEU A 400 0.35 26.76 4.83
N THR A 401 1.09 26.31 3.84
CA THR A 401 1.01 26.83 2.46
C THR A 401 0.44 25.78 1.51
N SER A 402 -0.16 26.22 0.40
CA SER A 402 -0.72 25.34 -0.64
C SER A 402 0.34 24.48 -1.33
N ASN A 403 1.62 24.85 -1.21
CA ASN A 403 2.75 24.18 -1.83
C ASN A 403 3.51 23.25 -0.86
N ALA A 404 3.08 23.14 0.39
CA ALA A 404 3.74 22.29 1.38
C ALA A 404 3.51 20.81 1.05
N THR A 405 4.59 20.02 1.10
CA THR A 405 4.54 18.57 0.88
C THR A 405 3.78 17.87 2.02
N ALA A 406 3.27 16.67 1.76
CA ALA A 406 2.57 15.87 2.78
C ALA A 406 3.44 15.58 4.02
N LYS A 407 4.77 15.49 3.85
CA LYS A 407 5.72 15.30 4.94
C LYS A 407 5.84 16.58 5.78
N GLU A 408 6.00 17.73 5.14
CA GLU A 408 6.06 19.04 5.81
C GLU A 408 4.77 19.32 6.58
N LEU A 409 3.61 19.07 5.95
CA LEU A 409 2.30 19.22 6.60
C LEU A 409 2.15 18.31 7.82
N LYS A 410 2.53 17.03 7.72
CA LYS A 410 2.48 16.09 8.85
C LYS A 410 3.40 16.54 9.99
N THR A 411 4.61 17.01 9.67
CA THR A 411 5.56 17.52 10.66
C THR A 411 5.03 18.79 11.33
N THR A 412 4.58 19.79 10.56
CA THR A 412 4.00 21.03 11.09
C THR A 412 2.79 20.78 12.00
N ILE A 413 1.94 19.82 11.63
CA ILE A 413 0.80 19.39 12.45
C ILE A 413 1.23 18.71 13.75
N ALA A 414 2.19 17.78 13.66
CA ALA A 414 2.71 17.08 14.83
C ALA A 414 3.39 18.04 15.81
N ASP A 415 4.17 18.99 15.31
CA ASP A 415 4.88 19.99 16.11
C ASP A 415 3.90 20.94 16.82
N PHE A 416 2.86 21.40 16.11
CA PHE A 416 1.83 22.22 16.72
C PHE A 416 1.05 21.47 17.81
N ARG A 417 0.71 20.20 17.57
CA ARG A 417 0.03 19.34 18.57
C ARG A 417 0.88 19.13 19.80
N LYS A 418 2.15 18.79 19.60
CA LYS A 418 3.12 18.59 20.68
C LYS A 418 3.26 19.86 21.51
N SER A 419 3.44 21.01 20.86
CA SER A 419 3.57 22.30 21.52
C SER A 419 2.32 22.70 22.31
N CYS A 420 1.12 22.48 21.76
CA CYS A 420 -0.13 22.70 22.50
C CYS A 420 -0.25 21.78 23.72
N LYS A 421 0.03 20.48 23.56
CA LYS A 421 -0.03 19.50 24.66
C LYS A 421 0.91 19.87 25.80
N GLU A 422 2.18 20.11 25.49
CA GLU A 422 3.20 20.46 26.48
C GLU A 422 2.83 21.74 27.25
N ASN A 423 2.34 22.77 26.55
CA ASN A 423 1.97 24.03 27.19
C ASN A 423 0.70 23.91 28.05
N ILE A 424 -0.26 23.07 27.65
CA ILE A 424 -1.46 22.79 28.44
C ILE A 424 -1.11 21.98 29.69
N GLU A 425 -0.23 20.98 29.58
CA GLU A 425 0.24 20.18 30.74
C GLU A 425 0.98 21.04 31.77
N ILE A 426 1.78 22.02 31.33
CA ILE A 426 2.45 22.98 32.21
C ILE A 426 1.42 23.88 32.91
N ALA A 427 0.42 24.37 32.16
CA ALA A 427 -0.62 25.22 32.72
C ALA A 427 -1.49 24.47 33.73
N ASP A 428 -1.84 23.21 33.47
CA ASP A 428 -2.64 22.37 34.37
C ASP A 428 -1.99 22.24 35.75
N LYS A 429 -0.67 22.00 35.80
CA LYS A 429 0.09 21.84 37.04
C LYS A 429 0.07 23.08 37.95
N ILE A 430 -0.11 24.27 37.37
CA ILE A 430 -0.04 25.56 38.09
C ILE A 430 -1.44 26.14 38.33
N MET A 431 -2.42 25.80 37.49
CA MET A 431 -3.76 26.37 37.50
C MET A 431 -4.83 25.44 38.08
N GLY A 432 -4.54 24.14 38.16
CA GLY A 432 -5.42 23.11 38.69
C GLY A 432 -6.49 22.64 37.69
N HIS A 433 -6.91 21.38 37.83
CA HIS A 433 -7.80 20.68 36.89
C HIS A 433 -9.14 21.40 36.62
N GLY A 434 -9.69 22.13 37.61
CA GLY A 434 -10.92 22.93 37.47
C GLY A 434 -10.86 24.04 36.40
N TRP A 435 -9.66 24.53 36.09
CA TRP A 435 -9.42 25.55 35.07
C TRP A 435 -9.32 24.94 33.66
N LEU A 436 -8.80 23.72 33.55
CA LEU A 436 -8.72 22.98 32.30
C LEU A 436 -10.10 22.73 31.71
N TYR A 437 -11.12 22.43 32.54
CA TYR A 437 -12.51 22.25 32.09
C TYR A 437 -13.11 23.46 31.35
N ARG A 438 -12.71 24.69 31.67
CA ARG A 438 -13.27 25.92 31.06
C ARG A 438 -12.60 26.32 29.75
N ILE A 439 -11.45 25.72 29.43
CA ILE A 439 -10.54 26.16 28.36
C ILE A 439 -10.21 25.03 27.40
N ALA A 440 -10.17 23.79 27.89
CA ALA A 440 -10.09 22.59 27.07
C ALA A 440 -11.24 22.53 26.08
N GLU A 441 -12.46 22.92 26.45
CA GLU A 441 -13.58 22.98 25.50
C GLU A 441 -13.29 23.94 24.33
N VAL A 442 -12.74 25.12 24.61
CA VAL A 442 -12.44 26.15 23.61
C VAL A 442 -11.23 25.76 22.77
N LEU A 443 -10.17 25.22 23.39
CA LEU A 443 -8.96 24.76 22.71
C LEU A 443 -9.21 23.52 21.88
N ILE A 444 -9.96 22.55 22.40
CA ILE A 444 -10.30 21.33 21.68
C ILE A 444 -11.26 21.64 20.53
N LYS A 445 -12.25 22.52 20.71
CA LYS A 445 -13.11 22.97 19.60
C LYS A 445 -12.31 23.73 18.53
N ALA A 446 -11.38 24.58 18.93
CA ALA A 446 -10.56 25.35 17.99
C ALA A 446 -9.55 24.47 17.24
N VAL A 447 -8.94 23.50 17.91
CA VAL A 447 -8.00 22.53 17.33
C VAL A 447 -8.74 21.48 16.46
N ALA A 448 -9.92 21.02 16.87
CA ALA A 448 -10.74 20.10 16.08
C ALA A 448 -11.33 20.78 14.84
N GLY A 449 -11.82 22.03 14.96
CA GLY A 449 -12.28 22.84 13.84
C GLY A 449 -11.15 23.14 12.84
N LEU A 450 -9.93 23.35 13.35
CA LEU A 450 -8.72 23.51 12.55
C LEU A 450 -8.37 22.28 11.73
N PHE A 451 -8.41 21.08 12.32
CA PHE A 451 -8.12 19.85 11.59
C PHE A 451 -9.24 19.41 10.64
N ALA A 452 -10.51 19.66 11.00
CA ALA A 452 -11.63 19.46 10.08
C ALA A 452 -11.53 20.37 8.86
N GLY A 453 -11.13 21.63 9.07
CA GLY A 453 -10.92 22.60 7.99
C GLY A 453 -9.70 22.29 7.12
N ILE A 454 -8.57 21.87 7.70
CA ILE A 454 -7.39 21.38 6.96
C ILE A 454 -7.72 20.12 6.17
N GLY A 455 -8.48 19.18 6.74
CA GLY A 455 -8.96 17.98 6.04
C GLY A 455 -9.88 18.31 4.86
N MET A 456 -10.79 19.28 5.03
CA MET A 456 -11.66 19.78 3.96
C MET A 456 -10.90 20.45 2.82
N VAL A 457 -9.83 21.17 3.16
CA VAL A 457 -8.93 21.86 2.24
C VAL A 457 -8.07 20.89 1.46
N LEU A 458 -7.45 19.93 2.14
CA LEU A 458 -6.61 18.92 1.52
C LEU A 458 -7.45 18.03 0.60
N GLY A 459 -8.71 17.75 0.99
CA GLY A 459 -9.71 17.11 0.13
C GLY A 459 -9.98 17.90 -1.16
N SER A 460 -10.19 19.21 -1.08
CA SER A 460 -10.44 20.04 -2.28
C SER A 460 -9.22 20.16 -3.22
N LEU A 461 -7.98 20.12 -2.71
CA LEU A 461 -6.76 20.14 -3.53
C LEU A 461 -6.50 18.80 -4.24
N VAL A 462 -7.05 17.69 -3.75
CA VAL A 462 -6.92 16.35 -4.36
C VAL A 462 -8.19 15.90 -5.10
N GLY A 463 -9.10 16.83 -5.44
CA GLY A 463 -10.29 16.55 -6.25
C GLY A 463 -11.44 15.84 -5.49
N GLN A 464 -11.35 15.72 -4.16
CA GLN A 464 -12.48 15.29 -3.34
C GLN A 464 -13.24 16.53 -2.87
N GLY A 465 -14.36 16.83 -3.54
CA GLY A 465 -15.26 17.93 -3.15
C GLY A 465 -15.55 17.95 -1.64
N LEU A 466 -15.88 19.14 -1.14
CA LEU A 466 -16.20 19.46 0.27
C LEU A 466 -16.78 18.26 1.05
N ALA A 467 -16.01 17.72 2.00
CA ALA A 467 -16.39 16.55 2.80
C ALA A 467 -17.81 16.67 3.38
N LYS A 468 -18.65 15.65 3.16
CA LYS A 468 -20.00 15.52 3.72
C LYS A 468 -19.97 15.49 5.26
N SER A 469 -21.08 15.85 5.92
CA SER A 469 -21.20 15.95 7.38
C SER A 469 -20.74 14.70 8.13
N GLU A 470 -20.98 13.52 7.57
CA GLU A 470 -20.62 12.23 8.17
C GLU A 470 -19.09 12.03 8.26
N HIS A 471 -18.33 12.57 7.31
CA HIS A 471 -16.86 12.52 7.33
C HIS A 471 -16.31 13.48 8.40
N ARG A 472 -17.00 14.61 8.63
CA ARG A 472 -16.69 15.54 9.73
C ARG A 472 -16.93 14.86 11.10
N GLN A 473 -17.97 14.05 11.20
CA GLN A 473 -18.33 13.33 12.43
C GLN A 473 -17.40 12.14 12.71
N LYS A 474 -17.03 11.36 11.68
CA LYS A 474 -16.05 10.27 11.82
C LYS A 474 -14.65 10.79 12.20
N PHE A 475 -14.20 11.88 11.60
CA PHE A 475 -12.90 12.48 11.93
C PHE A 475 -12.89 13.15 13.30
N ALA A 476 -13.99 13.80 13.70
CA ALA A 476 -14.17 14.25 15.09
C ALA A 476 -14.03 13.05 16.06
N ASN A 477 -14.71 11.94 15.78
CA ASN A 477 -14.69 10.75 16.63
C ASN A 477 -13.31 10.08 16.73
N THR A 478 -12.47 10.15 15.69
CA THR A 478 -11.07 9.63 15.73
C THR A 478 -10.08 10.61 16.36
N PHE A 479 -10.43 11.90 16.44
CA PHE A 479 -9.60 12.90 17.09
C PHE A 479 -9.86 12.99 18.60
N PHE A 480 -11.08 12.65 19.04
CA PHE A 480 -11.46 12.58 20.46
C PHE A 480 -11.05 11.27 21.17
N THR A 481 -10.51 10.28 20.45
CA THR A 481 -9.82 9.15 21.08
C THR A 481 -8.43 9.57 21.55
N LEU A 482 -8.41 10.50 22.52
CA LEU A 482 -7.35 10.54 23.52
C LEU A 482 -7.38 9.20 24.24
N ASN A 483 -6.23 8.53 24.38
CA ASN A 483 -6.12 7.35 25.24
C ASN A 483 -6.80 7.66 26.57
N GLN A 484 -7.89 6.97 26.87
CA GLN A 484 -8.70 7.24 28.04
C GLN A 484 -7.88 6.96 29.31
N THR A 485 -7.38 8.02 29.94
CA THR A 485 -6.84 7.92 31.30
C THR A 485 -8.02 7.88 32.29
N ASP A 486 -7.79 7.48 33.53
CA ASP A 486 -8.86 7.34 34.52
C ASP A 486 -9.63 8.67 34.76
N GLU A 487 -9.02 9.81 34.46
CA GLU A 487 -9.64 11.14 34.51
C GLU A 487 -10.62 11.41 33.35
N SER A 488 -10.44 10.82 32.16
CA SER A 488 -11.42 10.94 31.07
C SER A 488 -12.64 10.05 31.30
N ARG A 489 -12.47 8.94 32.06
CA ARG A 489 -13.57 8.09 32.49
C ARG A 489 -14.46 8.81 33.51
N ALA A 490 -13.88 9.64 34.37
CA ALA A 490 -14.61 10.52 35.28
C ALA A 490 -15.42 11.61 34.55
N LEU A 491 -14.91 12.14 33.42
CA LEU A 491 -15.63 13.13 32.62
C LEU A 491 -16.83 12.51 31.86
N ASP A 492 -16.70 11.27 31.39
CA ASP A 492 -17.80 10.55 30.75
C ASP A 492 -18.84 10.02 31.77
N GLN A 493 -18.40 9.57 32.96
CA GLN A 493 -19.28 9.25 34.09
C GLN A 493 -20.05 10.48 34.59
N PHE A 494 -19.39 11.64 34.66
CA PHE A 494 -20.04 12.91 35.03
C PHE A 494 -21.03 13.41 33.97
N LYS A 495 -20.75 13.22 32.68
CA LYS A 495 -21.72 13.47 31.60
C LYS A 495 -22.95 12.58 31.72
N GLN A 496 -22.77 11.29 32.03
CA GLN A 496 -23.88 10.37 32.26
C GLN A 496 -24.70 10.72 33.53
N GLU A 497 -24.07 11.09 34.64
CA GLU A 497 -24.79 11.51 35.87
C GLU A 497 -25.62 12.79 35.69
N ILE A 498 -25.12 13.76 34.92
CA ILE A 498 -25.77 15.07 34.72
C ILE A 498 -26.84 15.01 33.61
N LEU A 499 -26.59 14.28 32.51
CA LEU A 499 -27.42 14.31 31.30
C LEU A 499 -28.27 13.04 31.08
N GLY A 500 -27.93 11.91 31.71
CA GLY A 500 -28.59 10.62 31.49
C GLY A 500 -28.04 9.87 30.27
N ASP A 501 -28.34 8.57 30.19
CA ASP A 501 -27.87 7.68 29.11
C ASP A 501 -28.89 7.62 27.96
N GLU A 502 -28.45 7.53 26.70
CA GLU A 502 -29.31 7.61 25.50
C GLU A 502 -30.34 6.46 25.36
N LYS A 503 -30.38 5.50 26.28
CA LYS A 503 -31.28 4.34 26.18
C LYS A 503 -32.24 4.05 27.31
N GLU A 504 -32.09 4.50 28.57
CA GLU A 504 -33.16 4.19 29.56
C GLU A 504 -33.19 4.96 30.91
N GLU A 505 -32.26 5.85 31.27
CA GLU A 505 -32.40 6.66 32.50
C GLU A 505 -32.09 8.14 32.33
N SER A 506 -32.99 8.99 32.81
CA SER A 506 -32.91 10.45 32.74
C SER A 506 -32.04 11.03 33.85
N GLY A 507 -30.98 11.77 33.48
CA GLY A 507 -30.03 12.38 34.42
C GLY A 507 -30.61 13.52 35.27
N LEU A 508 -29.78 14.02 36.20
CA LEU A 508 -30.13 15.01 37.24
C LEU A 508 -30.73 16.33 36.73
N LEU A 509 -30.59 16.66 35.44
CA LEU A 509 -31.14 17.87 34.81
C LEU A 509 -32.25 17.62 33.78
N SER A 510 -32.86 16.43 33.77
CA SER A 510 -34.03 16.19 32.93
C SER A 510 -35.26 16.99 33.40
N ASP A 511 -35.92 17.66 32.47
CA ASP A 511 -37.04 18.60 32.69
C ASP A 511 -38.24 18.03 33.47
N SER A 512 -38.28 16.73 33.77
CA SER A 512 -39.34 16.08 34.55
C SER A 512 -39.20 16.22 36.07
N LYS A 513 -38.05 16.69 36.59
CA LYS A 513 -37.85 16.94 38.04
C LYS A 513 -37.89 18.42 38.46
N PHE A 514 -38.08 19.34 37.50
CA PHE A 514 -38.26 20.77 37.77
C PHE A 514 -39.65 21.26 37.33
N LYS A 515 -40.71 20.59 37.82
CA LYS A 515 -42.05 21.18 37.90
C LYS A 515 -42.43 21.45 39.35
#